data_AF-A0A436QMU1-F1
#
_entry.id   AF-A0A436QMU1-F1
#
_cell.length_a   1.000
_cell.length_b   1.000
_cell.length_c   1.000
_cell.angle_alpha   90.00
_cell.angle_beta   90.00
_cell.angle_gamma   90.00
#
_symmetry.space_group_name_H-M   'P 1'
#
loop_
_entity.id
_entity.type
_entity.pdbx_description
1 polymer ?
#
loop_
_entity_poly.entity_id
_entity_poly.type
_entity_poly.pdbx_seq_one_letter_code
_entity_poly.pdbx_strand_id
1 'polypeptide(L)'
;RRGLFGHSGTAEREPARLGQHVRLSFSARDVVKFQDAGEKAPARVTLANLGLLGPEGPMPLHLTRWVLDRLSQRWFTGADAEQTSDTTFVDFVNILQHRMIALYYRAWADAHPAVQIERSVGGRVRAMLEAMAGIGLPGTQDPELDTVRLRQAGSLANQVE
;
A
#
# COMPACT_ATOMS: atom_id res chain seq x y z
N ARG A 1 -10.99 -6.85 11.42
CA ARG A 1 -9.60 -6.35 11.23
C ARG A 1 -9.31 -6.38 9.74
N ARG A 2 -9.09 -5.23 9.08
CA ARG A 2 -8.63 -5.21 7.68
C ARG A 2 -7.21 -5.81 7.63
N GLY A 3 -6.89 -6.58 6.58
CA GLY A 3 -5.60 -7.25 6.44
C GLY A 3 -4.43 -6.28 6.25
N LEU A 4 -3.24 -6.79 5.94
CA LEU A 4 -2.12 -5.97 5.46
C LEU A 4 -2.06 -6.07 3.92
N PHE A 5 -1.65 -5.00 3.24
CA PHE A 5 -1.50 -5.01 1.78
C PHE A 5 -0.51 -6.09 1.31
N GLY A 6 -0.83 -6.78 0.22
CA GLY A 6 0.05 -7.80 -0.36
C GLY A 6 0.20 -9.09 0.47
N HIS A 7 -0.51 -9.23 1.59
CA HIS A 7 -0.58 -10.47 2.37
C HIS A 7 -1.79 -11.33 2.00
N SER A 8 -2.85 -10.73 1.45
CA SER A 8 -3.99 -11.47 0.92
C SER A 8 -3.75 -11.92 -0.53
N GLY A 9 -4.25 -13.10 -0.88
CA GLY A 9 -4.23 -13.61 -2.26
C GLY A 9 -5.21 -12.89 -3.19
N THR A 10 -6.32 -12.40 -2.65
CA THR A 10 -7.40 -11.75 -3.41
C THR A 10 -7.45 -10.26 -3.15
N ALA A 11 -7.81 -9.49 -4.18
CA ALA A 11 -7.98 -8.05 -4.08
C ALA A 11 -9.07 -7.69 -3.06
N GLU A 12 -10.20 -8.41 -3.00
CA GLU A 12 -11.31 -8.15 -2.07
C GLU A 12 -10.93 -8.18 -0.59
N ARG A 13 -9.90 -8.94 -0.24
CA ARG A 13 -9.38 -9.03 1.13
C ARG A 13 -8.37 -7.94 1.46
N GLU A 14 -7.98 -7.12 0.48
CA GLU A 14 -7.09 -6.00 0.72
C GLU A 14 -7.82 -4.86 1.46
N PRO A 15 -7.11 -4.09 2.31
CA PRO A 15 -7.72 -3.04 3.14
C PRO A 15 -8.38 -1.90 2.36
N ALA A 16 -7.84 -1.60 1.18
CA ALA A 16 -8.32 -0.56 0.28
C ALA A 16 -8.00 -0.97 -1.16
N ARG A 17 -8.77 -0.43 -2.11
CA ARG A 17 -8.49 -0.51 -3.54
C ARG A 17 -7.36 0.44 -3.90
N LEU A 18 -6.31 -0.08 -4.49
CA LEU A 18 -5.20 0.72 -5.02
C LEU A 18 -5.46 1.02 -6.50
N GLY A 19 -5.22 2.26 -6.92
CA GLY A 19 -5.32 2.66 -8.31
C GLY A 19 -4.35 3.79 -8.67
N GLN A 20 -4.08 3.93 -9.96
CA GLN A 20 -3.21 4.99 -10.48
C GLN A 20 -3.98 6.28 -10.75
N HIS A 21 -3.29 7.42 -10.63
CA HIS A 21 -3.72 8.72 -11.07
C HIS A 21 -3.15 9.03 -12.46
N VAL A 22 -4.03 9.13 -13.46
CA VAL A 22 -3.65 9.45 -14.84
C VAL A 22 -3.31 10.93 -14.95
N ARG A 23 -2.10 11.25 -15.43
CA ARG A 23 -1.60 12.62 -15.58
C ARG A 23 -0.59 12.71 -16.72
N LEU A 24 -0.28 13.92 -17.17
CA LEU A 24 0.75 14.20 -18.18
C LEU A 24 1.97 14.96 -17.61
N SER A 25 1.95 15.30 -16.32
CA SER A 25 3.03 16.00 -15.62
C SER A 25 3.63 15.14 -14.52
N PHE A 26 4.86 15.47 -14.11
CA PHE A 26 5.49 14.85 -12.94
C PHE A 26 4.67 15.11 -11.68
N SER A 27 4.58 14.12 -10.80
CA SER A 27 3.88 14.28 -9.52
C SER A 27 4.84 14.69 -8.41
N ALA A 28 4.45 15.67 -7.60
CA ALA A 28 5.19 16.07 -6.42
C ALA A 28 4.87 15.19 -5.18
N ARG A 29 3.85 14.32 -5.26
CA ARG A 29 3.39 13.49 -4.14
C ARG A 29 3.06 12.09 -4.62
N ASP A 30 3.32 11.09 -3.79
CA ASP A 30 3.04 9.70 -4.12
C ASP A 30 1.55 9.34 -3.96
N VAL A 31 0.94 9.71 -2.83
CA VAL A 31 -0.49 9.54 -2.60
C VAL A 31 -1.26 10.80 -3.01
N VAL A 32 -2.15 10.66 -3.98
CA VAL A 32 -2.94 11.78 -4.54
C VAL A 32 -4.23 11.98 -3.77
N LYS A 33 -4.96 10.88 -3.54
CA LYS A 33 -6.28 10.93 -2.92
C LYS A 33 -6.54 9.66 -2.13
N PHE A 34 -7.06 9.84 -0.93
CA PHE A 34 -7.65 8.77 -0.14
C PHE A 34 -9.15 9.00 -0.05
N GLN A 35 -9.92 7.94 -0.26
CA GLN A 35 -11.37 7.92 -0.11
C GLN A 35 -11.71 6.83 0.88
N ASP A 36 -12.40 7.20 1.96
CA ASP A 36 -12.87 6.25 2.96
C ASP A 36 -13.87 5.27 2.37
N ALA A 37 -14.02 4.13 3.05
CA ALA A 37 -15.02 3.15 2.66
C ALA A 37 -16.42 3.71 2.92
N GLY A 38 -17.29 3.64 1.91
CA GLY A 38 -18.71 3.93 2.04
C GLY A 38 -19.51 2.66 2.33
N GLU A 39 -20.83 2.79 2.51
CA GLU A 39 -21.73 1.65 2.75
C GLU A 39 -21.70 0.60 1.64
N LYS A 40 -21.43 1.02 0.39
CA LYS A 40 -21.47 0.17 -0.81
C LYS A 40 -20.12 0.01 -1.51
N ALA A 41 -19.05 0.67 -1.03
CA ALA A 41 -17.76 0.70 -1.73
C ALA A 41 -16.58 0.60 -0.75
N PRO A 42 -15.56 -0.24 -1.06
CA PRO A 42 -14.34 -0.29 -0.25
C PRO A 42 -13.56 1.03 -0.34
N ALA A 43 -12.73 1.30 0.66
CA ALA A 43 -11.83 2.46 0.66
C ALA A 43 -10.94 2.44 -0.60
N ARG A 44 -10.59 3.60 -1.16
CA ARG A 44 -9.74 3.71 -2.36
C ARG A 44 -8.58 4.65 -2.13
N VAL A 45 -7.38 4.20 -2.48
CA VAL A 45 -6.14 4.99 -2.48
C VAL A 45 -5.73 5.19 -3.92
N THR A 46 -5.55 6.45 -4.32
CA THR A 46 -5.06 6.82 -5.64
C THR A 46 -3.62 7.28 -5.55
N LEU A 47 -2.76 6.64 -6.32
CA LEU A 47 -1.31 6.81 -6.32
C LEU A 47 -0.84 7.50 -7.60
N ALA A 48 0.18 8.32 -7.50
CA ALA A 48 0.76 8.97 -8.66
C ALA A 48 1.96 8.20 -9.21
N ASN A 49 2.91 7.80 -8.38
CA ASN A 49 4.21 7.38 -8.92
C ASN A 49 4.21 5.94 -9.45
N LEU A 50 3.21 5.14 -9.07
CA LEU A 50 3.07 3.76 -9.51
C LEU A 50 1.88 3.63 -10.46
N GLY A 51 2.17 3.19 -11.68
CA GLY A 51 1.15 2.93 -12.68
C GLY A 51 1.72 2.67 -14.07
N LEU A 52 0.89 2.11 -14.93
CA LEU A 52 1.20 1.94 -16.36
C LEU A 52 1.05 3.25 -17.15
N LEU A 53 0.20 4.17 -16.69
CA LEU A 53 -0.11 5.45 -17.32
C LEU A 53 0.62 6.61 -16.63
N GLY A 54 1.02 7.60 -17.42
CA GLY A 54 1.73 8.79 -16.93
C GLY A 54 3.12 8.96 -17.55
N PRO A 55 3.83 10.06 -17.23
CA PRO A 55 5.17 10.31 -17.72
C PRO A 55 6.21 9.30 -17.23
N GLU A 56 6.03 8.78 -16.00
CA GLU A 56 6.89 7.74 -15.43
C GLU A 56 6.46 6.32 -15.83
N GLY A 57 5.33 6.19 -16.54
CA GLY A 57 4.73 4.90 -16.87
C GLY A 57 5.42 4.23 -18.06
N PRO A 58 5.49 2.90 -18.10
CA PRO A 58 6.04 2.16 -19.24
C PRO A 58 5.19 2.25 -20.51
N MET A 59 3.91 2.64 -20.43
CA MET A 59 3.09 2.77 -21.63
C MET A 59 3.39 4.04 -22.40
N PRO A 60 3.28 4.01 -23.75
CA PRO A 60 3.46 5.20 -24.57
C PRO A 60 2.61 6.38 -24.12
N LEU A 61 3.20 7.57 -24.09
CA LEU A 61 2.53 8.82 -23.69
C LEU A 61 1.24 9.11 -24.47
N HIS A 62 1.16 8.70 -25.74
CA HIS A 62 -0.05 8.90 -26.54
C HIS A 62 -1.25 8.12 -26.00
N LEU A 63 -1.05 6.95 -25.39
CA LEU A 63 -2.12 6.20 -24.71
C LEU A 63 -2.59 6.94 -23.47
N THR A 64 -1.66 7.49 -22.68
CA THR A 64 -2.00 8.33 -21.53
C THR A 64 -2.83 9.54 -21.95
N ARG A 65 -2.47 10.20 -23.06
CA ARG A 65 -3.26 11.30 -23.64
C ARG A 65 -4.65 10.84 -24.09
N TRP A 66 -4.74 9.70 -24.77
CA TRP A 66 -6.02 9.14 -25.22
C TRP A 66 -6.95 8.79 -24.05
N VAL A 67 -6.42 8.21 -22.97
CA VAL A 67 -7.19 7.97 -21.74
C VAL A 67 -7.66 9.28 -21.13
N LEU A 68 -6.79 10.28 -21.06
CA LEU A 68 -7.14 11.59 -20.49
C LEU A 68 -8.22 12.28 -21.32
N ASP A 69 -8.17 12.18 -22.65
CA ASP A 69 -9.20 12.68 -23.56
C ASP A 69 -10.56 12.07 -23.22
N ARG A 70 -10.64 10.73 -23.10
CA ARG A 70 -11.87 10.01 -22.70
C ARG A 70 -12.38 10.40 -21.32
N LEU A 71 -11.48 10.55 -20.35
CA LEU A 71 -11.86 11.02 -19.02
C LEU A 71 -12.42 12.46 -19.05
N SER A 72 -11.96 13.27 -20.01
CA SER A 72 -12.38 14.66 -20.20
C SER A 72 -13.63 14.85 -21.07
N GLN A 73 -14.13 13.80 -21.74
CA GLN A 73 -15.36 13.80 -22.56
C GLN A 73 -16.64 13.93 -21.71
N ARG A 74 -16.70 14.99 -20.89
CA ARG A 74 -17.82 15.42 -20.04
C ARG A 74 -18.70 16.46 -20.77
N TRP A 75 -18.50 16.63 -22.07
CA TRP A 75 -18.79 17.88 -22.79
C TRP A 75 -20.28 18.16 -23.09
N PHE A 76 -21.19 17.17 -22.98
CA PHE A 76 -22.60 17.37 -23.38
C PHE A 76 -23.66 17.14 -22.31
N THR A 77 -23.26 16.93 -21.06
CA THR A 77 -24.19 16.47 -20.02
C THR A 77 -24.27 17.56 -18.96
N GLY A 78 -25.40 18.29 -18.94
CA GLY A 78 -25.62 19.48 -18.11
C GLY A 78 -25.41 19.26 -16.61
N ALA A 79 -25.53 20.32 -15.83
CA ALA A 79 -25.21 20.37 -14.39
C ALA A 79 -25.83 19.25 -13.52
N ASP A 80 -26.92 18.62 -13.99
CA ASP A 80 -27.65 17.55 -13.29
C ASP A 80 -27.36 16.13 -13.82
N ALA A 81 -26.49 16.00 -14.82
CA ALA A 81 -26.24 14.73 -15.49
C ALA A 81 -24.98 14.07 -14.90
N GLU A 82 -25.19 13.08 -14.04
CA GLU A 82 -24.17 12.12 -13.56
C GLU A 82 -23.60 11.24 -14.69
N GLN A 83 -23.32 11.79 -15.86
CA GLN A 83 -22.84 11.03 -16.99
C GLN A 83 -21.35 10.76 -16.79
N THR A 84 -21.12 9.50 -16.43
CA THR A 84 -19.84 8.88 -16.10
C THR A 84 -18.87 9.04 -17.24
N SER A 85 -17.79 9.78 -17.01
CA SER A 85 -16.60 9.71 -17.87
C SER A 85 -16.22 8.24 -18.05
N ASP A 86 -15.90 7.82 -19.28
CA ASP A 86 -15.48 6.44 -19.56
C ASP A 86 -14.19 6.13 -18.78
N THR A 87 -14.34 5.41 -17.67
CA THR A 87 -13.26 4.98 -16.77
C THR A 87 -12.85 3.53 -17.02
N THR A 88 -13.48 2.84 -17.98
CA THR A 88 -13.33 1.39 -18.17
C THR A 88 -11.89 0.98 -18.39
N PHE A 89 -11.15 1.72 -19.24
CA PHE A 89 -9.74 1.42 -19.47
C PHE A 89 -8.88 1.63 -18.23
N VAL A 90 -9.12 2.70 -17.47
CA VAL A 90 -8.36 2.99 -16.24
C VAL A 90 -8.61 1.92 -15.19
N ASP A 91 -9.87 1.50 -15.02
CA ASP A 91 -10.22 0.45 -14.07
C ASP A 91 -9.70 -0.92 -14.48
N PHE A 92 -9.72 -1.26 -15.78
CA PHE A 92 -9.05 -2.46 -16.29
C PHE A 92 -7.56 -2.48 -15.94
N VAL A 93 -6.86 -1.38 -16.22
CA VAL A 93 -5.44 -1.26 -15.90
C VAL A 93 -5.21 -1.32 -14.38
N ASN A 94 -6.09 -0.71 -13.58
CA ASN A 94 -6.03 -0.78 -12.12
C ASN A 94 -6.20 -2.19 -11.58
N ILE A 95 -7.09 -3.01 -12.16
CA ILE A 95 -7.26 -4.41 -11.76
C ILE A 95 -5.96 -5.19 -11.97
N LEU A 96 -5.29 -5.00 -13.11
CA LEU A 96 -4.02 -5.69 -13.41
C LEU A 96 -2.89 -5.28 -12.46
N GLN A 97 -2.76 -3.99 -12.18
CA GLN A 97 -1.64 -3.47 -11.38
C GLN A 97 -1.90 -3.47 -9.88
N HIS A 98 -3.14 -3.67 -9.42
CA HIS A 98 -3.51 -3.64 -8.00
C HIS A 98 -2.56 -4.47 -7.14
N ARG A 99 -2.38 -5.74 -7.53
CA ARG A 99 -1.53 -6.69 -6.80
C ARG A 99 -0.06 -6.31 -6.86
N MET A 100 0.42 -5.80 -8.00
CA MET A 100 1.81 -5.37 -8.14
C MET A 100 2.12 -4.19 -7.22
N ILE A 101 1.22 -3.20 -7.16
CA ILE A 101 1.35 -2.05 -6.26
C ILE A 101 1.31 -2.52 -4.80
N ALA A 102 0.39 -3.41 -4.44
CA ALA A 102 0.29 -3.94 -3.08
C ALA A 102 1.57 -4.68 -2.65
N LEU A 103 2.16 -5.47 -3.56
CA LEU A 103 3.42 -6.17 -3.30
C LEU A 103 4.61 -5.21 -3.23
N TYR A 104 4.63 -4.15 -4.04
CA TYR A 104 5.64 -3.10 -3.95
C TYR A 104 5.65 -2.45 -2.56
N TYR A 105 4.49 -1.99 -2.07
CA TYR A 105 4.42 -1.37 -0.74
C TYR A 105 4.63 -2.37 0.39
N ARG A 106 4.30 -3.65 0.19
CA ARG A 106 4.68 -4.71 1.12
C ARG A 106 6.19 -4.84 1.21
N ALA A 107 6.88 -4.98 0.08
CA ALA A 107 8.34 -5.11 0.03
C ALA A 107 9.03 -3.87 0.60
N TRP A 108 8.52 -2.67 0.26
CA TRP A 108 9.01 -1.42 0.84
C TRP A 108 8.87 -1.43 2.36
N ALA A 109 7.70 -1.79 2.91
CA ALA A 109 7.52 -1.84 4.35
C ALA A 109 8.36 -2.94 5.03
N ASP A 110 8.57 -4.06 4.35
CA ASP A 110 9.45 -5.14 4.82
C ASP A 110 10.93 -4.74 4.76
N ALA A 111 11.32 -3.74 3.96
CA ALA A 111 12.68 -3.20 3.93
C ALA A 111 12.94 -2.11 5.00
N HIS A 112 11.90 -1.53 5.60
CA HIS A 112 12.03 -0.41 6.53
C HIS A 112 11.74 -0.82 7.99
N PRO A 113 12.76 -0.97 8.85
CA PRO A 113 12.59 -1.39 10.24
C PRO A 113 11.60 -0.53 11.04
N ALA A 114 11.60 0.79 10.83
CA ALA A 114 10.68 1.70 11.51
C ALA A 114 9.20 1.33 11.27
N VAL A 115 8.85 1.04 10.02
CA VAL A 115 7.49 0.63 9.61
C VAL A 115 7.14 -0.76 10.16
N GLN A 116 8.14 -1.65 10.24
CA GLN A 116 7.94 -2.99 10.81
C GLN A 116 7.58 -2.97 12.29
N ILE A 117 8.17 -2.05 13.07
CA ILE A 117 7.96 -1.95 14.52
C ILE A 117 6.58 -1.38 14.85
N GLU A 118 6.07 -0.45 14.04
CA GLU A 118 4.72 0.10 14.21
C GLU A 118 3.60 -0.92 13.94
N ARG A 119 3.90 -2.01 13.23
CA ARG A 119 2.92 -3.06 12.91
C ARG A 119 2.71 -3.98 14.11
N SER A 120 1.44 -4.24 14.43
CA SER A 120 1.03 -5.13 15.53
C SER A 120 1.51 -6.57 15.39
N VAL A 121 1.75 -7.04 14.16
CA VAL A 121 2.23 -8.41 13.89
C VAL A 121 3.70 -8.59 14.26
N GLY A 122 4.45 -7.48 14.46
CA GLY A 122 5.90 -7.52 14.65
C GLY A 122 6.60 -7.96 13.37
N GLY A 123 7.43 -7.09 12.79
CA GLY A 123 8.22 -7.49 11.62
C GLY A 123 9.39 -8.40 11.97
N ARG A 124 10.13 -8.81 10.93
CA ARG A 124 11.35 -9.63 11.05
C ARG A 124 12.37 -9.04 12.03
N VAL A 125 12.49 -7.72 12.07
CA VAL A 125 13.42 -7.04 12.99
C VAL A 125 13.01 -7.27 14.45
N ARG A 126 11.70 -7.18 14.75
CA ARG A 126 11.19 -7.44 16.09
C ARG A 126 11.41 -8.91 16.48
N ALA A 127 11.09 -9.85 15.59
CA ALA A 127 11.34 -11.26 15.85
C ALA A 127 12.84 -11.56 16.11
N MET A 128 13.74 -10.88 15.40
CA MET A 128 15.18 -11.02 15.63
C MET A 128 15.62 -10.45 16.98
N LEU A 129 15.09 -9.29 17.39
CA LEU A 129 15.33 -8.72 18.72
C LEU A 129 14.76 -9.59 19.84
N GLU A 130 13.57 -10.17 19.65
CA GLU A 130 12.97 -11.12 20.57
C GLU A 130 13.83 -12.39 20.72
N ALA A 131 14.39 -12.89 19.63
CA ALA A 131 15.33 -14.01 19.65
C ALA A 131 16.64 -13.65 20.39
N MET A 132 17.22 -12.47 20.13
CA MET A 132 18.42 -11.98 20.82
C MET A 132 18.21 -11.76 22.32
N ALA A 133 16.99 -11.35 22.72
CA ALA A 133 16.64 -11.14 24.11
C ALA A 133 16.16 -12.42 24.83
N GLY A 134 16.14 -13.57 24.14
CA GLY A 134 15.73 -14.86 24.73
C GLY A 134 14.21 -15.01 24.95
N ILE A 135 13.38 -14.16 24.34
CA ILE A 135 11.90 -14.16 24.48
C ILE A 135 11.17 -14.64 23.21
N GLY A 136 11.91 -15.02 22.16
CA GLY A 136 11.35 -15.43 20.88
C GLY A 136 10.69 -16.82 20.84
N LEU A 137 10.73 -17.60 21.93
CA LEU A 137 10.13 -18.92 22.03
C LEU A 137 8.71 -18.86 22.65
N PRO A 138 7.82 -19.81 22.32
CA PRO A 138 6.53 -19.91 22.99
C PRO A 138 6.73 -20.15 24.51
N GLY A 139 6.11 -19.32 25.35
CA GLY A 139 6.16 -19.47 26.81
C GLY A 139 7.27 -18.68 27.53
N THR A 140 8.18 -18.00 26.80
CA THR A 140 9.21 -17.12 27.41
C THR A 140 8.78 -15.65 27.53
N GLN A 141 7.58 -15.33 27.05
CA GLN A 141 7.02 -13.98 27.03
C GLN A 141 6.52 -13.58 28.41
N ASP A 142 6.96 -12.42 28.88
CA ASP A 142 6.52 -11.80 30.12
C ASP A 142 6.17 -10.33 29.83
N PRO A 143 4.88 -9.97 29.75
CA PRO A 143 4.44 -8.63 29.34
C PRO A 143 5.06 -7.48 30.17
N GLU A 144 5.42 -7.74 31.43
CA GLU A 144 6.02 -6.73 32.30
C GLU A 144 7.50 -6.49 31.96
N LEU A 145 8.23 -7.53 31.53
CA LEU A 145 9.67 -7.49 31.30
C LEU A 145 10.04 -7.40 29.81
N ASP A 146 9.15 -7.78 28.90
CA ASP A 146 9.42 -7.88 27.46
C ASP A 146 9.90 -6.54 26.87
N THR A 147 9.34 -5.42 27.33
CA THR A 147 9.74 -4.08 26.86
C THR A 147 11.18 -3.74 27.24
N VAL A 148 11.61 -4.11 28.45
CA VAL A 148 12.96 -3.88 28.96
C VAL A 148 13.95 -4.84 28.29
N ARG A 149 13.57 -6.12 28.14
CA ARG A 149 14.36 -7.14 27.45
C ARG A 149 14.62 -6.75 25.99
N LEU A 150 13.61 -6.26 25.27
CA LEU A 150 13.78 -5.76 23.90
C LEU A 150 14.74 -4.57 23.82
N ARG A 151 14.68 -3.64 24.77
CA ARG A 151 15.61 -2.49 24.83
C ARG A 151 17.05 -2.93 25.09
N GLN A 152 17.25 -3.99 25.87
CA GLN A 152 18.56 -4.53 26.25
C GLN A 152 19.02 -5.70 25.37
N ALA A 153 18.31 -6.02 24.28
CA ALA A 153 18.57 -7.18 23.44
C ALA A 153 20.02 -7.28 22.95
N GLY A 154 20.64 -6.15 22.61
CA GLY A 154 22.05 -6.11 22.19
C GLY A 154 23.04 -6.47 23.30
N SER A 155 22.74 -6.12 24.56
CA SER A 155 23.56 -6.49 25.72
C SER A 155 23.37 -7.96 26.08
N LEU A 156 22.11 -8.41 26.11
CA LEU A 156 21.76 -9.80 26.44
C LEU A 156 22.36 -10.80 25.44
N ALA A 157 22.43 -10.44 24.16
CA ALA A 157 23.06 -11.28 23.14
C ALA A 157 24.59 -11.47 23.35
N ASN A 158 25.25 -10.54 24.03
CA ASN A 158 26.70 -10.58 24.25
C ASN A 158 27.11 -11.33 25.55
N GLN A 159 26.16 -11.69 26.42
CA GLN A 159 26.47 -12.33 27.72
C GLN A 159 26.50 -13.87 27.67
N VAL A 160 26.56 -14.46 26.48
CA VAL A 160 26.71 -15.91 26.32
C VAL A 160 28.21 -16.24 26.26
N GLU A 161 28.84 -16.38 27.43
CA GLU A 161 30.08 -17.15 27.63
C GLU A 161 29.78 -18.44 28.38
#